data_AF-A0A2X2V761-F1
#
_entry.id   AF-A0A2X2V761-F1
#
_cell.length_a   1.000
_cell.length_b   1.000
_cell.length_c   1.000
_cell.angle_alpha   90.00
_cell.angle_beta   90.00
_cell.angle_gamma   90.00
#
_symmetry.space_group_name_H-M   'P 1'
#
loop_
_entity.id
_entity.type
_entity.pdbx_description
1 polymer ?
#
loop_
_entity_poly.entity_id
_entity_poly.type
_entity_poly.pdbx_seq_one_letter_code
_entity_poly.pdbx_strand_id
1 'polypeptide(L)'
;MFLKELNKEQGLAFINLVTEFALADENIKKEEEDLIRTYMKELDLEEEELGNLSYEESIETIKNSSEKVKNIVYFELVRIGLVDEDCDIEEVDYLEKISKDLNISRAKKIQVANCFYNFSEKDGEEKLEEMAKDIIG
;
A
#
# COMPACT_ATOMS: atom_id res chain seq x y z
N MET A 1 9.80 0.65 -5.33
CA MET A 1 8.64 1.20 -4.60
C MET A 1 8.57 2.71 -4.75
N PHE A 2 7.43 3.32 -4.43
CA PHE A 2 7.15 4.73 -4.72
C PHE A 2 6.99 5.61 -3.47
N LEU A 3 7.35 5.10 -2.29
CA LEU A 3 7.01 5.74 -1.02
C LEU A 3 7.76 7.04 -0.78
N LYS A 4 8.91 7.27 -1.44
CA LYS A 4 9.64 8.56 -1.39
C LYS A 4 8.85 9.76 -1.92
N GLU A 5 7.74 9.52 -2.63
CA GLU A 5 6.84 10.58 -3.09
C GLU A 5 5.87 11.04 -1.98
N LEU A 6 5.76 10.29 -0.88
CA LEU A 6 4.96 10.66 0.28
C LEU A 6 5.78 11.62 1.16
N ASN A 7 5.11 12.63 1.70
CA ASN A 7 5.65 13.37 2.81
C ASN A 7 5.52 12.56 4.12
N LYS A 8 6.13 13.06 5.19
CA LYS A 8 6.16 12.37 6.48
C LYS A 8 4.78 12.02 7.04
N GLU A 9 3.81 12.95 6.95
CA GLU A 9 2.45 12.74 7.46
C GLU A 9 1.72 11.65 6.66
N GLN A 10 1.86 11.68 5.34
CA GLN A 10 1.34 10.64 4.43
C GLN A 10 2.02 9.29 4.69
N GLY A 11 3.33 9.29 4.95
CA GLY A 11 4.10 8.08 5.29
C GLY A 11 3.60 7.43 6.58
N LEU A 12 3.38 8.21 7.64
CA LEU A 12 2.83 7.71 8.90
C LEU A 12 1.42 7.15 8.71
N ALA A 13 0.55 7.86 7.99
CA ALA A 13 -0.79 7.37 7.65
C ALA A 13 -0.74 6.06 6.84
N PHE A 14 0.18 5.97 5.87
CA PHE A 14 0.37 4.77 5.07
C PHE A 14 0.81 3.57 5.94
N ILE A 15 1.83 3.75 6.80
CA ILE A 15 2.28 2.66 7.69
C ILE A 15 1.17 2.20 8.63
N ASN A 16 0.36 3.13 9.16
CA ASN A 16 -0.81 2.75 9.95
C ASN A 16 -1.80 1.89 9.15
N LEU A 17 -2.16 2.30 7.94
CA LEU A 17 -3.08 1.54 7.08
C LEU A 17 -2.55 0.16 6.70
N VAL A 18 -1.24 0.04 6.45
CA VAL A 18 -0.58 -1.24 6.13
C VAL A 18 -0.52 -2.15 7.37
N THR A 19 -0.29 -1.58 8.55
CA THR A 19 -0.26 -2.35 9.80
C THR A 19 -1.65 -2.87 10.15
N GLU A 20 -2.69 -2.04 9.99
CA GLU A 20 -4.09 -2.48 10.13
C GLU A 20 -4.46 -3.52 9.07
N PHE A 21 -3.96 -3.40 7.84
CA PHE A 21 -4.16 -4.38 6.77
C PHE A 21 -3.57 -5.75 7.13
N ALA A 22 -2.30 -5.81 7.52
CA ALA A 22 -1.63 -7.06 7.91
C ALA A 22 -2.20 -7.70 9.19
N LEU A 23 -3.02 -6.96 9.95
CA LEU A 23 -3.74 -7.47 11.12
C LEU A 23 -5.20 -7.85 10.80
N ALA A 24 -5.66 -7.70 9.55
CA ALA A 24 -7.07 -7.91 9.19
C ALA A 24 -7.53 -9.36 9.38
N ASP A 25 -6.64 -10.34 9.23
CA ASP A 25 -6.87 -11.78 9.43
C ASP A 25 -6.36 -12.28 10.82
N GLU A 26 -5.97 -11.36 11.71
CA GLU A 26 -5.33 -11.59 13.01
C GLU A 26 -3.97 -12.32 12.98
N ASN A 27 -3.30 -12.47 11.81
CA ASN A 27 -2.02 -13.18 11.69
C ASN A 27 -1.03 -12.53 10.70
N ILE A 28 -0.23 -11.56 11.18
CA ILE A 28 0.88 -11.02 10.37
C ILE A 28 1.88 -12.14 10.01
N LYS A 29 2.08 -12.36 8.71
CA LYS A 29 3.10 -13.27 8.19
C LYS A 29 4.46 -12.59 8.13
N LYS A 30 5.53 -13.38 8.15
CA LYS A 30 6.91 -12.87 8.16
C LYS A 30 7.24 -12.00 6.93
N GLU A 31 6.72 -12.37 5.77
CA GLU A 31 6.94 -11.65 4.51
C GLU A 31 6.33 -10.25 4.54
N GLU A 32 5.14 -10.11 5.14
CA GLU A 32 4.49 -8.83 5.38
C GLU A 32 5.27 -7.98 6.38
N GLU A 33 5.75 -8.57 7.48
CA GLU A 33 6.59 -7.86 8.46
C GLU A 33 7.89 -7.34 7.81
N ASP A 34 8.55 -8.18 7.01
CA ASP A 34 9.78 -7.81 6.29
C ASP A 34 9.50 -6.68 5.26
N LEU A 35 8.33 -6.70 4.61
CA LEU A 35 7.92 -5.65 3.67
C LEU A 35 7.55 -4.34 4.38
N ILE A 36 6.85 -4.38 5.52
CA ILE A 36 6.56 -3.21 6.37
C ILE A 36 7.87 -2.55 6.81
N ARG A 37 8.85 -3.34 7.26
CA ARG A 37 10.18 -2.82 7.63
C ARG A 37 10.88 -2.16 6.43
N THR A 38 10.64 -2.66 5.22
CA THR A 38 11.20 -2.07 3.99
C THR A 38 10.49 -0.75 3.65
N TYR A 39 9.17 -0.68 3.82
CA TYR A 39 8.39 0.56 3.67
C TYR A 39 8.86 1.66 4.63
N MET A 40 9.04 1.34 5.91
CA MET A 40 9.53 2.29 6.91
C MET A 40 10.90 2.86 6.54
N LYS A 41 11.83 2.00 6.10
CA LYS A 41 13.17 2.41 5.64
C LYS A 41 13.11 3.33 4.42
N GLU A 42 12.21 3.09 3.49
CA GLU A 42 12.06 3.94 2.31
C GLU A 42 11.50 5.32 2.67
N LEU A 43 10.58 5.37 3.64
CA LEU A 43 9.96 6.58 4.16
C LEU A 43 10.85 7.38 5.13
N ASP A 44 12.02 6.84 5.50
CA ASP A 44 12.90 7.40 6.53
C ASP A 44 12.16 7.58 7.87
N LEU A 45 11.39 6.55 8.25
CA LEU A 45 10.62 6.50 9.50
C LEU A 45 11.20 5.48 10.46
N GLU A 46 11.27 5.85 11.73
CA GLU A 46 11.65 4.98 12.84
C GLU A 46 10.42 4.48 13.61
N GLU A 47 10.55 3.36 14.33
CA GLU A 47 9.42 2.75 15.08
C GLU A 47 8.86 3.69 16.16
N GLU A 48 9.68 4.56 16.77
CA GLU A 48 9.23 5.50 17.79
C GLU A 48 8.37 6.65 17.23
N GLU A 49 8.38 6.84 15.91
CA GLU A 49 7.58 7.85 15.23
C GLU A 49 6.17 7.35 14.90
N LEU A 50 5.96 6.03 15.00
CA LEU A 50 4.65 5.41 14.84
C LEU A 50 3.75 5.85 16.00
N GLY A 51 2.87 6.81 15.71
CA GLY A 51 1.84 7.25 16.62
C GLY A 51 0.60 6.34 16.58
N ASN A 52 -0.32 6.55 17.52
CA ASN A 52 -1.65 5.94 17.48
C ASN A 52 -2.55 6.78 16.56
N LEU A 53 -2.39 6.64 15.24
CA LEU A 53 -3.38 7.14 14.28
C LEU A 53 -4.55 6.17 14.22
N SER A 54 -5.78 6.67 14.11
CA SER A 54 -6.90 5.81 13.73
C SER A 54 -6.93 5.58 12.22
N TYR A 55 -7.68 4.55 11.80
CA TYR A 55 -8.06 4.34 10.42
C TYR A 55 -8.60 5.63 9.78
N GLU A 56 -9.56 6.29 10.44
CA GLU A 56 -10.21 7.50 9.92
C GLU A 56 -9.23 8.67 9.75
N GLU A 57 -8.33 8.87 10.71
CA GLU A 57 -7.29 9.90 10.61
C GLU A 57 -6.35 9.61 9.43
N SER A 58 -5.93 8.35 9.29
CA SER A 58 -5.05 7.92 8.19
C SER A 58 -5.72 8.09 6.83
N ILE A 59 -6.98 7.68 6.70
CA ILE A 59 -7.76 7.85 5.47
C ILE A 59 -7.95 9.31 5.14
N GLU A 60 -8.28 10.17 6.10
CA GLU A 60 -8.48 11.59 5.85
C GLU A 60 -7.19 12.28 5.34
N THR A 61 -6.04 11.93 5.92
CA THR A 61 -4.72 12.38 5.45
C THR A 61 -4.48 12.01 3.98
N ILE A 62 -4.70 10.75 3.62
CA ILE A 62 -4.48 10.29 2.23
C ILE A 62 -5.55 10.84 1.28
N LYS A 63 -6.81 10.93 1.70
CA LYS A 63 -7.92 11.43 0.89
C LYS A 63 -7.76 12.91 0.51
N ASN A 64 -7.16 13.71 1.40
CA ASN A 64 -6.86 15.12 1.14
C ASN A 64 -5.54 15.33 0.36
N SER A 65 -4.83 14.25 0.01
CA SER A 65 -3.62 14.30 -0.78
C SER A 65 -3.91 14.32 -2.30
N SER A 66 -2.86 14.45 -3.11
CA SER A 66 -2.98 14.41 -4.57
C SER A 66 -3.45 13.04 -5.06
N GLU A 67 -4.04 12.99 -6.26
CA GLU A 67 -4.43 11.71 -6.89
C GLU A 67 -3.24 10.76 -7.04
N LYS A 68 -2.04 11.30 -7.34
CA LYS A 68 -0.80 10.53 -7.38
C LYS A 68 -0.52 9.82 -6.06
N VAL A 69 -0.62 10.54 -4.93
CA VAL A 69 -0.41 9.95 -3.59
C VAL A 69 -1.44 8.86 -3.29
N LYS A 70 -2.71 9.08 -3.61
CA LYS A 70 -3.76 8.06 -3.42
C LYS A 70 -3.49 6.80 -4.25
N ASN A 71 -3.06 6.97 -5.49
CA ASN A 71 -2.70 5.86 -6.36
C ASN A 71 -1.48 5.09 -5.83
N ILE A 72 -0.45 5.79 -5.34
CA ILE A 72 0.73 5.16 -4.73
C ILE A 72 0.31 4.35 -3.49
N VAL A 73 -0.43 4.97 -2.57
CA VAL A 73 -0.90 4.29 -1.35
C VAL A 73 -1.70 3.04 -1.69
N TYR A 74 -2.65 3.13 -2.62
CA TYR A 74 -3.44 1.97 -3.02
C TYR A 74 -2.59 0.90 -3.73
N PHE A 75 -1.63 1.31 -4.58
CA PHE A 75 -0.73 0.38 -5.26
C PHE A 75 0.13 -0.42 -4.27
N GLU A 76 0.73 0.25 -3.29
CA GLU A 76 1.61 -0.42 -2.30
C GLU A 76 0.80 -1.21 -1.25
N LEU A 77 -0.45 -0.84 -0.97
CA LEU A 77 -1.38 -1.68 -0.19
C LEU A 77 -1.72 -2.98 -0.92
N VAL A 78 -1.95 -2.93 -2.24
CA VAL A 78 -2.16 -4.15 -3.02
C VAL A 78 -0.88 -4.99 -3.09
N ARG A 79 0.31 -4.36 -3.10
CA ARG A 79 1.58 -5.11 -3.07
C ARG A 79 1.70 -5.98 -1.82
N ILE A 80 1.40 -5.44 -0.65
CA ILE A 80 1.54 -6.21 0.60
C ILE A 80 0.55 -7.36 0.66
N GLY A 81 -0.70 -7.16 0.25
CA GLY A 81 -1.69 -8.25 0.14
C GLY A 81 -1.41 -9.27 -0.96
N LEU A 82 -0.28 -9.18 -1.66
CA LEU A 82 0.16 -10.16 -2.65
C LEU A 82 1.57 -10.69 -2.34
N VAL A 83 2.14 -10.31 -1.19
CA VAL A 83 3.51 -10.70 -0.82
C VAL A 83 3.58 -12.17 -0.42
N ASP A 84 2.48 -12.70 0.12
CA ASP A 84 2.29 -14.07 0.50
C ASP A 84 1.48 -14.84 -0.56
N GLU A 85 1.41 -16.17 -0.42
CA GLU A 85 0.76 -17.03 -1.42
C GLU A 85 -0.78 -16.91 -1.44
N ASP A 86 -1.39 -16.36 -0.37
CA ASP A 86 -2.84 -16.32 -0.16
C ASP A 86 -3.27 -14.97 0.40
N CYS A 87 -4.00 -14.19 -0.42
CA CYS A 87 -4.73 -13.00 0.02
C CYS A 87 -6.12 -13.39 0.51
N ASP A 88 -6.38 -13.18 1.79
CA ASP A 88 -7.61 -13.64 2.44
C ASP A 88 -8.79 -12.68 2.20
N ILE A 89 -10.01 -13.14 2.48
CA ILE A 89 -11.22 -12.36 2.14
C ILE A 89 -11.33 -11.07 2.97
N GLU A 90 -10.83 -11.10 4.21
CA GLU A 90 -10.75 -9.95 5.11
C GLU A 90 -9.85 -8.85 4.54
N GLU A 91 -8.71 -9.23 3.96
CA GLU A 91 -7.78 -8.34 3.28
C GLU A 91 -8.39 -7.74 2.00
N VAL A 92 -9.07 -8.57 1.20
CA VAL A 92 -9.80 -8.12 0.01
C VAL A 92 -10.88 -7.11 0.38
N ASP A 93 -11.65 -7.37 1.45
CA ASP A 93 -12.67 -6.45 1.95
C ASP A 93 -12.06 -5.15 2.45
N TYR A 94 -10.88 -5.22 3.10
CA TYR A 94 -10.14 -4.03 3.54
C TYR A 94 -9.64 -3.19 2.35
N LEU A 95 -9.07 -3.82 1.32
CA LEU A 95 -8.67 -3.13 0.07
C LEU A 95 -9.88 -2.51 -0.63
N GLU A 96 -11.03 -3.19 -0.66
CA GLU A 96 -12.25 -2.66 -1.24
C GLU A 96 -12.76 -1.43 -0.46
N LYS A 97 -12.72 -1.48 0.87
CA LYS A 97 -13.05 -0.35 1.76
C LYS A 97 -12.16 0.86 1.48
N ILE A 98 -10.83 0.69 1.53
CA ILE A 98 -9.88 1.78 1.24
C ILE A 98 -10.09 2.33 -0.17
N SER A 99 -10.33 1.46 -1.16
CA SER A 99 -10.54 1.91 -2.53
C SER A 99 -11.76 2.83 -2.67
N LYS A 100 -12.83 2.58 -1.89
CA LYS A 100 -14.02 3.44 -1.86
C LYS A 100 -13.71 4.77 -1.16
N ASP A 101 -13.05 4.70 -0.01
CA ASP A 101 -12.73 5.88 0.80
C ASP A 101 -11.78 6.85 0.08
N LEU A 102 -10.82 6.31 -0.68
CA LEU A 102 -9.88 7.06 -1.51
C LEU A 102 -10.40 7.36 -2.92
N ASN A 103 -11.63 6.92 -3.25
CA ASN A 103 -12.26 7.10 -4.56
C ASN A 103 -11.45 6.52 -5.74
N ILE A 104 -10.79 5.38 -5.52
CA ILE A 104 -10.05 4.63 -6.53
C ILE A 104 -11.05 3.96 -7.49
N SER A 105 -11.00 4.38 -8.75
CA SER A 105 -11.89 3.83 -9.78
C SER A 105 -11.68 2.33 -10.00
N ARG A 106 -12.74 1.62 -10.38
CA ARG A 106 -12.65 0.19 -10.77
C ARG A 106 -11.61 -0.05 -11.88
N ALA A 107 -11.50 0.86 -12.84
CA ALA A 107 -10.50 0.77 -13.90
C ALA A 107 -9.08 0.80 -13.32
N LYS A 108 -8.83 1.70 -12.36
CA LYS A 108 -7.53 1.78 -11.67
C LYS A 108 -7.22 0.50 -10.89
N LYS A 109 -8.20 -0.04 -10.15
CA LYS A 109 -8.02 -1.32 -9.44
C LYS A 109 -7.59 -2.45 -10.36
N ILE A 110 -8.25 -2.56 -11.52
CA ILE A 110 -7.89 -3.56 -12.54
C ILE A 110 -6.49 -3.31 -13.11
N GLN A 111 -6.09 -2.05 -13.33
CA GLN A 111 -4.73 -1.73 -13.78
C GLN A 111 -3.68 -2.18 -12.76
N VAL A 112 -3.89 -1.88 -11.47
CA VAL A 112 -2.99 -2.29 -10.39
C VAL A 112 -2.88 -3.81 -10.31
N ALA A 113 -4.02 -4.52 -10.25
CA ALA A 113 -4.03 -5.98 -10.20
C ALA A 113 -3.33 -6.62 -11.42
N ASN A 114 -3.59 -6.08 -12.62
CA ASN A 114 -2.92 -6.55 -13.84
C ASN A 114 -1.42 -6.24 -13.85
N CYS A 115 -0.97 -5.19 -13.17
CA CYS A 115 0.45 -4.89 -13.05
C CYS A 115 1.18 -6.03 -12.34
N PHE A 116 0.69 -6.40 -11.16
CA PHE A 116 1.27 -7.50 -10.37
C PHE A 116 1.07 -8.86 -11.03
N TYR A 117 -0.08 -9.13 -11.64
CA TYR A 117 -0.32 -10.39 -12.35
C TYR A 117 0.64 -10.60 -13.53
N ASN A 118 0.98 -9.53 -14.25
CA ASN A 118 1.90 -9.61 -15.40
C ASN A 118 3.38 -9.45 -15.00
N PHE A 119 3.66 -9.14 -13.74
CA PHE A 119 5.03 -9.00 -13.23
C PHE A 119 5.61 -10.38 -12.89
N SER A 120 6.87 -10.61 -13.27
CA SER A 120 7.65 -11.74 -12.77
C SER A 120 8.76 -11.22 -11.89
N GLU A 121 8.94 -11.81 -10.70
CA GLU A 121 10.06 -11.46 -9.80
C GLU A 121 11.43 -11.54 -10.48
N LYS A 122 11.56 -12.38 -11.52
CA LYS A 122 12.79 -12.53 -12.32
C LYS A 122 13.13 -11.27 -13.12
N ASP A 123 12.15 -10.42 -13.40
CA ASP A 123 12.33 -9.19 -14.15
C ASP A 123 12.87 -8.05 -13.26
N GLY A 124 12.81 -8.23 -11.93
CA GLY A 124 13.34 -7.29 -10.94
C GLY A 124 12.46 -6.06 -10.69
N GLU A 125 12.70 -5.39 -9.56
CA GLU A 125 11.89 -4.25 -9.09
C GLU A 125 11.86 -3.07 -10.08
N GLU A 126 12.94 -2.83 -10.82
CA GLU A 126 12.99 -1.77 -11.85
C GLU A 126 11.90 -1.96 -12.93
N LYS A 127 11.59 -3.21 -13.28
CA LYS A 127 10.56 -3.52 -14.28
C LYS A 127 9.16 -3.25 -13.74
N LEU A 128 8.93 -3.64 -12.49
CA LEU A 128 7.67 -3.35 -11.80
C LEU A 128 7.44 -1.84 -11.71
N GLU A 129 8.48 -1.09 -11.37
CA GLU A 129 8.42 0.37 -11.33
C GLU A 129 8.11 0.98 -12.70
N GLU A 130 8.70 0.45 -13.78
CA GLU A 130 8.40 0.88 -15.15
C GLU A 130 6.92 0.66 -15.50
N MET A 131 6.37 -0.52 -15.19
CA MET A 131 4.97 -0.86 -15.45
C MET A 131 4.00 -0.01 -14.62
N ALA A 132 4.38 0.32 -13.38
CA ALA A 132 3.54 1.05 -12.45
C ALA A 132 3.52 2.56 -12.69
N LYS A 133 4.50 3.16 -13.40
CA LYS A 133 4.57 4.61 -13.66
C LYS A 133 3.29 5.19 -14.26
N ASP A 134 2.72 4.53 -15.26
CA ASP A 134 1.48 4.97 -15.93
C ASP A 134 0.23 4.73 -15.06
N ILE A 135 0.35 3.86 -14.06
CA ILE A 135 -0.72 3.52 -13.12
C ILE A 135 -0.75 4.54 -11.99
N ILE A 136 0.41 4.92 -11.45
CA ILE A 136 0.48 5.83 -10.29
C ILE A 136 0.24 7.30 -10.69
N GLY A 137 0.67 7.72 -11.88
CA GLY A 137 0.34 9.01 -12.50
C GLY A 137 0.56 10.23 -11.63
#